data_AF-A0A3B8W865-F1
#
_entry.id   AF-A0A3B8W865-F1
#
_cell.length_a   1.000
_cell.length_b   1.000
_cell.length_c   1.000
_cell.angle_alpha   90.00
_cell.angle_beta   90.00
_cell.angle_gamma   90.00
#
_symmetry.space_group_name_H-M   'P 1'
#
loop_
_entity.id
_entity.type
_entity.pdbx_description
1 polymer ?
#
loop_
_entity_poly.entity_id
_entity_poly.type
_entity_poly.pdbx_seq_one_letter_code
_entity_poly.pdbx_strand_id
1 'polypeptide(L)' 'MNIAILSRDSKLYSTQRLKETGEKRGHKVEIIDHMKCV' A
#
# COMPACT_ATOMS: atom_id res chain seq x y z
N MET A 1 1.74 9.45 9.45
CA MET A 1 2.96 8.74 9.01
C MET A 1 2.80 8.37 7.55
N ASN A 2 3.92 8.28 6.82
CA ASN A 2 3.95 7.82 5.43
C ASN A 2 4.29 6.33 5.42
N ILE A 3 3.43 5.50 4.87
CA ILE A 3 3.57 4.04 4.83
C ILE A 3 3.56 3.61 3.37
N ALA A 4 4.63 2.95 2.92
CA ALA A 4 4.69 2.36 1.59
C ALA A 4 4.49 0.84 1.69
N ILE A 5 3.53 0.30 0.93
CA ILE A 5 3.32 -1.13 0.78
C ILE A 5 3.95 -1.57 -0.53
N LEU A 6 5.02 -2.35 -0.46
CA LEU A 6 5.66 -2.95 -1.63
C LEU A 6 4.86 -4.19 -2.05
N SER A 7 4.14 -4.09 -3.16
CA SER A 7 3.37 -5.21 -3.71
C SER A 7 3.38 -5.16 -5.23
N ARG A 8 3.54 -6.32 -5.86
CA ARG A 8 3.43 -6.48 -7.32
C ARG A 8 2.01 -6.29 -7.83
N ASP A 9 1.01 -6.52 -6.96
CA ASP A 9 -0.40 -6.37 -7.31
C ASP A 9 -1.15 -5.59 -6.22
N SER A 10 -1.67 -4.44 -6.61
CA SER A 10 -2.47 -3.55 -5.76
C SER A 10 -3.91 -4.03 -5.57
N LYS A 11 -4.34 -5.06 -6.32
CA LYS A 11 -5.68 -5.65 -6.23
C LYS A 11 -5.78 -6.77 -5.20
N LEU A 12 -4.66 -7.22 -4.64
CA LEU A 12 -4.66 -8.23 -3.59
C LEU A 12 -5.45 -7.73 -2.38
N TYR A 13 -6.38 -8.56 -1.90
CA TYR A 13 -7.23 -8.24 -0.75
C TYR A 13 -6.42 -7.80 0.47
N SER A 14 -5.30 -8.48 0.74
CA SER A 14 -4.37 -8.14 1.84
C SER A 14 -3.82 -6.72 1.70
N THR A 15 -3.38 -6.35 0.49
CA THR A 15 -2.80 -5.03 0.19
C THR A 15 -3.84 -3.91 0.35
N GLN A 16 -5.06 -4.14 -0.16
CA GLN A 16 -6.16 -3.20 -0.03
C GLN A 16 -6.61 -3.02 1.42
N ARG A 17 -6.74 -4.12 2.18
CA ARG A 17 -7.14 -4.07 3.58
C ARG A 17 -6.11 -3.36 4.46
N LEU A 18 -4.82 -3.56 4.19
CA LEU A 18 -3.75 -2.83 4.87
C LEU A 18 -3.80 -1.33 4.56
N LYS A 19 -4.02 -0.96 3.29
CA LYS A 19 -4.21 0.43 2.87
C LYS A 19 -5.39 1.09 3.59
N GLU A 20 -6.57 0.47 3.54
CA GLU A 20 -7.79 0.99 4.16
C GLU A 20 -7.62 1.18 5.68
N THR A 21 -7.00 0.20 6.36
CA THR A 21 -6.80 0.28 7.81
C THR A 21 -5.79 1.37 8.18
N GLY A 22 -4.76 1.57 7.36
CA GLY A 22 -3.78 2.64 7.55
C GLY A 22 -4.39 4.03 7.28
N GLU A 23 -5.19 4.18 6.23
CA GLU A 23 -5.93 5.42 5.93
C GLU A 23 -6.92 5.78 7.04
N LYS A 24 -7.67 4.79 7.57
CA LYS A 24 -8.57 4.98 8.73
C LYS A 24 -7.85 5.45 9.99
N ARG A 25 -6.57 5.12 10.14
CA ARG A 25 -5.72 5.58 11.25
C ARG A 25 -5.06 6.95 10.99
N GLY A 26 -5.42 7.61 9.90
CA GLY A 26 -4.83 8.89 9.51
C GLY A 26 -3.39 8.76 8.99
N HIS A 27 -3.01 7.58 8.49
CA HIS A 27 -1.73 7.38 7.83
C HIS A 27 -1.89 7.53 6.32
N LYS A 28 -0.89 8.15 5.67
CA LYS A 28 -0.82 8.20 4.21
C LYS A 28 -0.21 6.90 3.74
N VAL A 29 -1.01 6.06 3.08
CA VAL A 29 -0.58 4.75 2.61
C VAL A 29 -0.52 4.72 1.09
N GLU A 30 0.63 4.33 0.54
CA GLU A 30 0.85 4.22 -0.89
C GLU A 30 1.31 2.81 -1.25
N ILE A 31 0.76 2.24 -2.33
CA ILE A 31 1.15 0.92 -2.82
C ILE A 31 2.13 1.13 -3.96
N ILE A 32 3.35 0.65 -3.80
CA ILE A 32 4.43 0.81 -4.78
C ILE A 32 4.76 -0.54 -5.38
N ASP A 33 4.73 -0.60 -6.71
CA ASP A 33 5.20 -1.75 -7.46
C ASP A 33 6.72 -1.70 -7.56
N HIS A 34 7.39 -2.52 -6.76
CA HIS A 34 8.84 -2.58 -6.70
C HIS A 34 9.49 -3.10 -7.99
N MET A 35 8.74 -3.71 -8.91
CA MET A 35 9.25 -4.15 -10.23
C MET A 35 9.34 -3.00 -11.24
N LYS A 36 8.72 -1.85 -10.95
CA LYS A 36 8.75 -0.66 -11.82
C LYS A 36 9.88 0.31 -11.47
N CYS A 37 10.72 -0.03 -10.49
CA CYS A 37 11.95 0.72 -10.20
C CYS A 37 13.02 0.34 -11.22
N VAL A 38 12.99 1.00 -12.37
CA VAL A 38 14.06 1.04 -13.39
C VAL A 38 14.89 2.30 -13.17
#